data_AF-K5BF53-F1
#
_entry.id   AF-K5BF53-F1
#
_cell.length_a   1.000
_cell.length_b   1.000
_cell.length_c   1.000
_cell.angle_alpha   90.00
_cell.angle_beta   90.00
_cell.angle_gamma   90.00
#
_symmetry.space_group_name_H-M   'P 1'
#
loop_
_entity.id
_entity.type
_entity.pdbx_description
1 polymer ?
#
loop_
_entity_poly.entity_id
_entity_poly.type
_entity_poly.pdbx_seq_one_letter_code
_entity_poly.pdbx_strand_id
1 'polypeptide(L)'
;MLSALAVPALIWAVPAAADEDAFVDRFTTKHAFLTEEQLRAEGPRICAVLGSGVPASEAVAMVQDDLGVSVPAAFEIISAAITTYDC
;
A
#
# COMPACT_ATOMS: atom_id res chain seq x y z
N MET A 1 -18.90 -23.74 43.66
CA MET A 1 -17.64 -23.86 42.90
C MET A 1 -17.76 -22.94 41.71
N LEU A 2 -16.92 -21.90 41.69
CA LEU A 2 -16.88 -20.79 40.73
C LEU A 2 -16.57 -21.33 39.32
N SER A 3 -17.24 -20.86 38.27
CA SER A 3 -16.75 -21.04 36.90
C SER A 3 -16.92 -19.73 36.13
N ALA A 4 -15.77 -19.21 35.74
CA ALA A 4 -15.50 -17.85 35.34
C ALA A 4 -16.17 -17.47 34.01
N LEU A 5 -16.65 -16.22 33.92
CA LEU A 5 -16.94 -15.57 32.66
C LEU A 5 -15.62 -15.38 31.88
N ALA A 6 -15.47 -16.05 30.75
CA ALA A 6 -14.43 -15.72 29.79
C ALA A 6 -14.94 -14.59 28.89
N VAL A 7 -14.45 -13.38 29.11
CA VAL A 7 -14.56 -12.27 28.14
C VAL A 7 -13.56 -12.53 27.02
N PRO A 8 -13.98 -12.74 25.76
CA PRO A 8 -13.04 -12.87 24.66
C PRO A 8 -12.33 -11.54 24.44
N ALA A 9 -11.01 -11.55 24.55
CA ALA A 9 -10.16 -10.40 24.25
C ALA A 9 -10.28 -10.02 22.77
N LEU A 10 -10.44 -8.73 22.51
CA LEU A 10 -10.48 -8.12 21.19
C LEU A 10 -9.17 -8.40 20.44
N ILE A 11 -9.26 -9.11 19.32
CA ILE A 11 -8.14 -9.30 18.39
C ILE A 11 -8.01 -8.01 17.57
N TRP A 12 -7.14 -7.09 17.97
CA TRP A 12 -6.81 -5.91 17.17
C TRP A 12 -5.81 -6.27 16.07
N ALA A 13 -6.33 -6.73 14.93
CA ALA A 13 -5.60 -6.68 13.67
C ALA A 13 -6.07 -5.44 12.88
N VAL A 14 -5.55 -4.26 13.27
CA VAL A 14 -5.81 -2.96 12.61
C VAL A 14 -4.54 -2.29 12.01
N PRO A 15 -3.32 -2.89 11.95
CA PRO A 15 -2.19 -2.14 11.41
C PRO A 15 -2.31 -1.94 9.88
N ALA A 16 -2.68 -2.98 9.11
CA ALA A 16 -2.67 -2.92 7.65
C ALA A 16 -3.52 -1.78 7.06
N ALA A 17 -4.76 -1.61 7.52
CA ALA A 17 -5.63 -0.55 7.02
C ALA A 17 -5.11 0.86 7.36
N ALA A 18 -4.48 1.04 8.53
CA ALA A 18 -3.93 2.33 8.94
C ALA A 18 -2.67 2.69 8.13
N ASP A 19 -1.83 1.69 7.83
CA ASP A 19 -0.64 1.87 7.01
C ASP A 19 -1.01 2.15 5.53
N GLU A 20 -2.09 1.55 5.03
CA GLU A 20 -2.68 1.84 3.71
C GLU A 20 -3.24 3.27 3.62
N ASP A 21 -3.97 3.72 4.64
CA ASP A 21 -4.50 5.10 4.68
C ASP A 21 -3.34 6.12 4.74
N ALA A 22 -2.27 5.83 5.50
CA ALA A 22 -1.07 6.66 5.56
C ALA A 22 -0.31 6.69 4.22
N PHE A 23 -0.28 5.57 3.49
CA PHE A 23 0.26 5.50 2.13
C PHE A 23 -0.53 6.42 1.19
N VAL A 24 -1.87 6.35 1.22
CA VAL A 24 -2.74 7.19 0.40
C VAL A 24 -2.54 8.67 0.72
N ASP A 25 -2.63 9.05 2.00
CA ASP A 25 -2.49 10.44 2.47
C ASP A 25 -1.15 11.06 2.06
N ARG A 26 -0.06 10.29 2.18
CA ARG A 26 1.28 10.74 1.78
C ARG A 26 1.33 11.15 0.30
N PHE A 27 0.75 10.35 -0.58
CA PHE A 27 0.87 10.57 -2.03
C PHE A 27 -0.20 11.50 -2.59
N THR A 28 -1.40 11.57 -2.01
CA THR A 28 -2.37 12.64 -2.35
C THR A 28 -1.85 14.01 -1.90
N THR A 29 -1.18 14.09 -0.74
CA THR A 29 -0.55 15.34 -0.25
C THR A 29 0.60 15.80 -1.15
N LYS A 30 1.46 14.87 -1.60
CA LYS A 30 2.58 15.20 -2.49
C LYS A 30 2.17 15.43 -3.95
N HIS A 31 1.12 14.74 -4.40
CA HIS A 31 0.67 14.74 -5.78
C HIS A 31 -0.84 14.97 -5.81
N ALA A 32 -1.24 16.24 -5.73
CA ALA A 32 -2.65 16.65 -5.64
C ALA A 32 -3.53 16.22 -6.83
N PHE A 33 -2.94 15.71 -7.91
CA PHE A 33 -3.65 15.17 -9.06
C PHE A 33 -3.96 13.66 -8.93
N LEU A 34 -3.32 12.96 -7.98
CA LEU A 34 -3.60 11.56 -7.70
C LEU A 34 -4.85 11.43 -6.84
N THR A 35 -5.66 10.44 -7.13
CA THR A 35 -6.84 10.12 -6.34
C THR A 35 -6.52 9.02 -5.32
N GLU A 36 -7.30 8.98 -4.24
CA GLU A 36 -7.23 7.90 -3.26
C GLU A 36 -7.50 6.53 -3.90
N GLU A 37 -8.43 6.48 -4.85
CA GLU A 37 -8.79 5.26 -5.58
C GLU A 37 -7.61 4.73 -6.41
N GLN A 38 -6.91 5.61 -7.13
CA GLN A 38 -5.71 5.24 -7.86
C GLN A 38 -4.65 4.65 -6.93
N LEU A 39 -4.39 5.27 -5.78
CA LEU A 39 -3.36 4.82 -4.84
C LEU A 39 -3.74 3.50 -4.15
N ARG A 40 -5.01 3.32 -3.75
CA ARG A 40 -5.50 2.07 -3.17
C ARG A 40 -5.51 0.91 -4.17
N ALA A 41 -5.70 1.19 -5.46
CA ALA A 41 -5.60 0.17 -6.49
C ALA A 41 -4.13 -0.16 -6.81
N GLU A 42 -3.26 0.84 -6.84
CA GLU A 42 -1.88 0.68 -7.30
C GLU A 42 -0.98 -0.03 -6.28
N GLY A 43 -1.16 0.24 -4.98
CA GLY A 43 -0.37 -0.38 -3.91
C GLY A 43 -0.34 -1.92 -3.95
N PRO A 44 -1.51 -2.60 -3.88
CA PRO A 44 -1.59 -4.05 -3.99
C PRO A 44 -1.15 -4.58 -5.35
N ARG A 45 -1.36 -3.81 -6.43
CA ARG A 45 -0.96 -4.20 -7.79
C ARG A 45 0.56 -4.22 -7.95
N ILE A 46 1.27 -3.26 -7.37
CA ILE A 46 2.74 -3.26 -7.29
C ILE A 46 3.22 -4.58 -6.67
N CYS A 47 2.66 -4.98 -5.53
CA CYS A 47 3.04 -6.23 -4.88
C CYS A 47 2.72 -7.47 -5.71
N ALA A 48 1.56 -7.52 -6.36
CA ALA A 48 1.21 -8.63 -7.23
C ALA A 48 2.22 -8.80 -8.39
N VAL A 49 2.67 -7.68 -8.97
CA VAL A 49 3.64 -7.69 -10.06
C VAL A 49 5.04 -8.09 -9.56
N LEU A 50 5.53 -7.50 -8.47
CA LEU A 50 6.83 -7.86 -7.90
C LEU A 50 6.86 -9.33 -7.46
N GLY A 51 5.80 -9.82 -6.82
CA GLY A 51 5.65 -11.20 -6.39
C GLY A 51 5.61 -12.21 -7.55
N SER A 52 5.29 -11.77 -8.77
CA SER A 52 5.35 -12.60 -9.99
C SER A 52 6.75 -12.75 -10.57
N GLY A 53 7.77 -12.11 -9.97
CA GLY A 53 9.16 -12.13 -10.43
C GLY A 53 9.51 -10.99 -11.40
N VAL A 54 8.60 -10.04 -11.63
CA VAL A 54 8.89 -8.84 -12.41
C VAL A 54 9.77 -7.91 -11.58
N PRO A 55 10.91 -7.43 -12.12
CA PRO A 55 11.81 -6.56 -11.38
C PRO A 55 11.19 -5.17 -11.18
N ALA A 56 11.54 -4.51 -10.07
CA ALA A 56 11.03 -3.17 -9.73
C ALA A 56 11.28 -2.12 -10.83
N SER A 57 12.38 -2.24 -11.59
CA SER A 57 12.66 -1.35 -12.73
C SER A 57 11.63 -1.44 -13.86
N GLU A 58 11.02 -2.61 -14.05
CA GLU A 58 9.93 -2.80 -15.02
C GLU A 58 8.60 -2.35 -14.41
N ALA A 59 8.42 -2.50 -13.09
CA ALA A 59 7.24 -2.00 -12.40
C ALA A 59 7.13 -0.46 -12.38
N VAL A 60 8.26 0.25 -12.49
CA VAL A 60 8.28 1.72 -12.61
C VAL A 60 7.48 2.20 -13.82
N ALA A 61 7.65 1.59 -14.99
CA ALA A 61 6.95 2.01 -16.20
C ALA A 61 5.43 1.86 -16.02
N MET A 62 5.00 0.77 -15.41
CA MET A 62 3.60 0.51 -15.05
C MET A 62 3.05 1.60 -14.12
N VAL A 63 3.71 1.90 -13.00
CA VAL A 63 3.27 2.94 -12.06
C VAL A 63 3.24 4.34 -12.71
N GLN A 64 4.19 4.64 -13.60
CA GLN A 64 4.18 5.89 -14.35
C GLN A 64 2.97 6.00 -15.28
N ASP A 65 2.65 4.91 -16.00
CA ASP A 65 1.53 4.88 -16.94
C ASP A 65 0.18 4.94 -16.22
N ASP A 66 0.04 4.24 -15.09
CA ASP A 66 -1.21 4.17 -14.34
C ASP A 66 -1.50 5.44 -13.52
N LEU A 67 -0.45 6.10 -13.02
CA LEU A 67 -0.58 7.28 -12.16
C LEU A 67 -0.21 8.61 -12.84
N GLY A 68 0.42 8.59 -14.01
CA GLY A 68 0.88 9.81 -14.69
C GLY A 68 2.03 10.53 -13.94
N VAL A 69 2.86 9.78 -13.21
CA VAL A 69 3.93 10.32 -12.36
C VAL A 69 5.30 10.26 -13.05
N SER A 70 6.26 11.02 -12.53
CA SER A 70 7.66 10.95 -12.97
C SER A 70 8.35 9.67 -12.49
N VAL A 71 9.43 9.25 -13.17
CA VAL A 71 10.24 8.08 -12.78
C VAL A 71 10.63 8.11 -11.28
N PRO A 72 11.17 9.22 -10.73
CA PRO A 72 11.53 9.26 -9.31
C PRO A 72 10.32 9.11 -8.38
N ALA A 73 9.18 9.69 -8.74
CA ALA A 73 7.95 9.55 -7.97
C ALA A 73 7.42 8.10 -8.00
N ALA A 74 7.47 7.43 -9.15
CA ALA A 74 7.14 6.01 -9.27
C ALA A 74 8.02 5.14 -8.38
N PHE A 75 9.33 5.38 -8.34
CA PHE A 75 10.23 4.66 -7.42
C PHE A 75 9.90 4.90 -5.94
N GLU A 76 9.55 6.14 -5.56
CA GLU A 76 9.09 6.44 -4.19
C GLU A 76 7.81 5.68 -3.84
N ILE A 77 6.84 5.64 -4.76
CA ILE A 77 5.56 4.94 -4.59
C ILE A 77 5.78 3.44 -4.45
N ILE A 78 6.60 2.83 -5.32
CA ILE A 78 6.94 1.40 -5.26
C ILE A 78 7.62 1.06 -3.93
N SER A 79 8.60 1.86 -3.52
CA SER A 79 9.33 1.63 -2.26
C SER A 79 8.42 1.71 -1.04
N ALA A 80 7.47 2.66 -1.04
CA ALA A 80 6.49 2.77 0.03
C ALA A 80 5.49 1.60 0.02
N ALA A 81 5.03 1.18 -1.16
CA ALA A 81 4.11 0.05 -1.30
C ALA A 81 4.73 -1.26 -0.76
N ILE A 82 5.97 -1.56 -1.13
CA ILE A 82 6.77 -2.68 -0.58
C ILE A 82 6.69 -2.72 0.95
N THR A 83 6.98 -1.59 1.60
CA THR A 83 6.94 -1.52 3.07
C THR A 83 5.54 -1.58 3.68
N THR A 84 4.54 -0.98 3.02
CA THR A 84 3.16 -0.93 3.53
C THR A 84 2.45 -2.27 3.40
N TYR A 85 2.68 -2.98 2.30
CA TYR A 85 1.98 -4.22 1.95
C TYR A 85 2.80 -5.49 2.21
N ASP A 86 4.03 -5.35 2.75
CA ASP A 86 4.97 -6.44 3.07
C ASP A 86 5.23 -7.37 1.87
N CYS A 87 5.64 -6.74 0.77
CA CYS A 87 6.15 -7.36 -0.45
C CYS A 87 7.51 -6.72 -0.79
#